data_AF-A0AAN7C0K8-F1
#
_entry.id   AF-A0AAN7C0K8-F1
#
_cell.length_a   1.000
_cell.length_b   1.000
_cell.length_c   1.000
_cell.angle_alpha   90.00
_cell.angle_beta   90.00
_cell.angle_gamma   90.00
#
_symmetry.space_group_name_H-M   'P 1'
#
loop_
_entity.id
_entity.type
_entity.pdbx_description
1 polymer ?
#
loop_
_entity_poly.entity_id
_entity_poly.type
_entity_poly.pdbx_seq_one_letter_code
_entity_poly.pdbx_strand_id
1 'polypeptide(L)' 'MVKTLPFGNIEVPVPGFGAMGFNHGLGTNLTLEQAEPVLLKALELGCTFWDTAVSPYSY' A
#
# COMPACT_ATOMS: atom_id res chain seq x y z
N MET A 1 2.72 14.14 13.70
CA MET A 1 1.77 13.21 14.34
C MET A 1 0.88 12.67 13.23
N VAL A 2 0.82 11.35 13.03
CA VAL A 2 0.00 10.72 11.99
C VAL A 2 -1.48 10.95 12.35
N LYS A 3 -2.29 11.41 11.41
CA LYS A 3 -3.75 11.58 11.62
C LYS A 3 -4.43 10.22 11.50
N THR A 4 -5.58 10.03 12.11
CA THR A 4 -6.38 8.80 11.95
C THR A 4 -7.78 9.10 11.41
N LEU A 5 -8.40 8.07 10.85
CA LEU A 5 -9.82 8.03 10.54
C LEU A 5 -10.45 6.75 11.10
N PRO A 6 -11.73 6.78 11.50
CA PRO A 6 -12.46 5.57 11.89
C PRO A 6 -12.69 4.67 10.68
N PHE A 7 -12.42 3.38 10.84
CA PHE A 7 -12.66 2.33 9.84
C PHE A 7 -13.26 1.11 10.53
N GLY A 8 -14.60 0.96 10.42
CA GLY A 8 -15.33 -0.03 11.21
C GLY A 8 -15.17 0.25 12.70
N ASN A 9 -14.59 -0.70 13.43
CA ASN A 9 -14.38 -0.61 14.89
C ASN A 9 -12.94 -0.24 15.28
N ILE A 10 -12.10 0.19 14.32
CA ILE A 10 -10.71 0.57 14.54
C ILE A 10 -10.43 1.98 14.01
N GLU A 11 -9.35 2.60 14.51
CA GLU A 11 -8.79 3.84 13.95
C GLU A 11 -7.60 3.48 13.06
N VAL A 12 -7.56 4.00 11.83
CA VAL A 12 -6.48 3.73 10.88
C VAL A 12 -5.70 5.00 10.55
N PRO A 13 -4.37 4.93 10.39
CA PRO A 13 -3.55 6.08 10.03
C PRO A 13 -3.85 6.57 8.61
N VAL A 14 -3.81 7.89 8.43
CA VAL A 14 -3.94 8.55 7.13
C VAL A 14 -2.75 9.48 6.84
N PRO A 15 -2.20 9.42 5.61
CA PRO A 15 -2.64 8.60 4.48
C PRO A 15 -2.29 7.10 4.62
N GLY A 16 -3.10 6.24 3.99
CA GLY A 16 -2.76 4.83 3.74
C GLY A 16 -1.95 4.66 2.46
N PHE A 17 -1.53 3.42 2.16
CA PHE A 17 -0.75 3.09 0.95
C PHE A 17 -1.46 2.06 0.08
N GLY A 18 -1.75 2.41 -1.17
CA GLY A 18 -2.32 1.49 -2.17
C GLY A 18 -1.25 0.79 -2.99
N ALA A 19 -1.31 -0.53 -3.09
CA ALA A 19 -0.30 -1.37 -3.74
C ALA A 19 -0.56 -1.66 -5.23
N MET A 20 -1.61 -1.09 -5.84
CA MET A 20 -1.95 -1.35 -7.25
C MET A 20 -0.81 -1.02 -8.23
N GLY A 21 0.05 -0.05 -7.90
CA GLY A 21 1.17 0.36 -8.76
C GLY A 21 2.32 -0.65 -8.87
N PHE A 22 2.32 -1.71 -8.05
CA PHE A 22 3.39 -2.72 -8.02
C PHE A 22 3.24 -3.84 -9.04
N ASN A 23 2.05 -4.02 -9.62
CA ASN A 23 1.77 -5.13 -10.52
C ASN A 23 1.30 -4.67 -11.90
N HIS A 24 1.42 -5.58 -12.88
CA HIS A 24 1.19 -5.31 -14.30
C HIS A 24 -0.28 -5.00 -14.65
N GLY A 25 -1.23 -5.21 -13.73
CA GLY A 25 -2.66 -4.99 -13.99
C GLY A 25 -3.01 -3.50 -14.13
N LEU A 26 -2.35 -2.64 -13.35
CA LEU A 26 -2.55 -1.18 -13.35
C LEU A 26 -1.25 -0.37 -13.11
N GLY A 27 -0.09 -1.02 -13.14
CA GLY A 27 1.20 -0.40 -12.81
C GLY A 27 2.40 -1.08 -13.47
N THR A 28 3.59 -0.78 -12.95
CA THR A 28 4.84 -1.40 -13.40
C THR A 28 5.02 -2.71 -12.66
N ASN A 29 5.37 -3.80 -13.36
CA ASN A 29 5.70 -5.06 -12.68
C ASN A 29 7.06 -4.92 -11.99
N LEU A 30 7.05 -4.40 -10.75
CA LEU A 30 8.26 -4.17 -9.98
C LEU A 30 8.86 -5.51 -9.54
N THR A 31 10.19 -5.60 -9.54
CA THR A 31 10.87 -6.67 -8.82
C THR A 31 10.74 -6.46 -7.31
N LEU A 32 11.01 -7.49 -6.51
CA LEU A 32 10.96 -7.38 -5.05
C LEU A 32 11.93 -6.31 -4.54
N GLU A 33 13.13 -6.24 -5.13
CA GLU A 33 14.16 -5.26 -4.81
C GLU A 33 13.75 -3.82 -5.15
N GLN A 34 12.87 -3.65 -6.15
CA GLN A 34 12.31 -2.34 -6.51
C GLN A 34 11.13 -1.95 -5.62
N ALA A 35 10.33 -2.92 -5.17
CA ALA A 35 9.16 -2.69 -4.33
C ALA A 35 9.55 -2.37 -2.87
N GLU A 36 10.56 -3.05 -2.32
CA GLU A 36 11.04 -2.88 -0.94
C GLU A 36 11.33 -1.41 -0.56
N PRO A 37 12.16 -0.63 -1.29
CA PRO A 37 12.45 0.76 -0.92
C PRO A 37 11.21 1.66 -0.96
N VAL A 38 10.21 1.35 -1.79
CA VAL A 38 8.94 2.10 -1.83
C VAL A 38 8.14 1.85 -0.55
N LEU A 39 8.05 0.58 -0.12
CA LEU A 39 7.37 0.19 1.12
C LEU A 39 8.07 0.77 2.36
N LEU A 40 9.41 0.70 2.40
CA LEU A 40 10.20 1.33 3.46
C LEU A 40 9.94 2.84 3.52
N LYS A 41 9.87 3.51 2.37
CA LYS A 41 9.57 4.94 2.35
C LYS A 41 8.16 5.25 2.86
N ALA A 42 7.18 4.42 2.52
CA ALA A 42 5.82 4.56 3.03
C ALA A 42 5.76 4.43 4.56
N LEU A 43 6.51 3.47 5.13
CA LEU A 43 6.64 3.29 6.57
C LEU A 43 7.26 4.53 7.25
N GLU A 44 8.34 5.08 6.70
CA GLU A 44 8.98 6.30 7.23
C GLU A 44 8.03 7.50 7.26
N LEU A 45 7.11 7.58 6.29
CA LEU A 45 6.10 8.64 6.20
C LEU A 45 4.89 8.38 7.12
N GLY A 46 4.84 7.24 7.80
CA GLY A 46 3.77 6.87 8.73
C GLY A 46 2.59 6.15 8.06
N CYS A 47 2.72 5.71 6.81
CA CYS A 47 1.72 4.91 6.13
C CYS A 47 1.81 3.45 6.62
N THR A 48 0.89 3.03 7.50
CA THR A 48 0.83 1.65 8.00
C THR A 48 -0.51 0.96 7.78
N PHE A 49 -1.41 1.60 7.02
CA PHE A 49 -2.62 0.98 6.49
C PHE A 49 -2.43 0.69 5.00
N TRP A 50 -2.51 -0.59 4.62
CA TRP A 50 -2.18 -1.08 3.27
C TRP A 50 -3.43 -1.55 2.53
N ASP A 51 -3.61 -1.08 1.31
CA ASP A 51 -4.70 -1.48 0.41
C ASP A 51 -4.17 -2.30 -0.77
N THR A 52 -4.72 -3.49 -0.97
CA THR A 52 -4.33 -4.42 -2.04
C THR A 52 -5.48 -5.38 -2.39
N ALA A 53 -5.39 -6.02 -3.55
CA ALA A 53 -6.35 -7.01 -4.02
C ALA A 53 -5.69 -8.04 -4.93
N VAL A 54 -6.30 -9.23 -5.01
CA VAL A 54 -5.98 -10.19 -6.07
C VAL A 54 -6.55 -9.66 -7.39
N SER A 55 -5.74 -9.61 -8.44
CA SER A 55 -6.25 -9.23 -9.76
C SER A 55 -7.11 -10.37 -10.33
N PRO A 56 -8.27 -10.07 -10.94
CA PRO A 56 -9.09 -11.09 -11.59
C PRO A 56 -8.38 -11.78 -12.77
N TYR A 57 -7.25 -11.25 -13.22
CA TYR A 57 -6.41 -11.80 -14.30
C TYR A 57 -5.16 -12.52 -13.78
N SER A 58 -5.04 -12.75 -12.47
CA SER A 58 -3.95 -13.52 -11.86
C SER A 58 -4.29 -15.02 -11.87
N TYR A 59 -4.12 -15.68 -13.02
CA TYR A 59 -4.14 -17.13 -13.18
C TYR A 59 -2.97 -17.60 -14.04
#